data_AF-A0A3D6DUK3-F1
#
_entry.id   AF-A0A3D6DUK3-F1
#
_cell.length_a   1.000
_cell.length_b   1.000
_cell.length_c   1.000
_cell.angle_alpha   90.00
_cell.angle_beta   90.00
_cell.angle_gamma   90.00
#
_symmetry.space_group_name_H-M   'P 1'
#
loop_
_entity.id
_entity.type
_entity.pdbx_description
1 polymer ?
#
loop_
_entity_poly.entity_id
_entity_poly.type
_entity_poly.pdbx_seq_one_letter_code
_entity_poly.pdbx_strand_id
1 'polypeptide(L)'
;MVARKKLVILDLQESSDLRAAINDGPASENDKSTMIKDLLLVEAAIATDERIVALDDKVQALFSVESKRIPGLRDIIWINPVTNPAGAMALLSGGGDQRQWTLVAMSRET
;
A
#
# COMPACT_ATOMS: atom_id res chain seq x y z
N MET A 1 14.64 -18.41 4.24
CA MET A 1 16.06 -18.06 4.01
C MET A 1 16.30 -18.05 2.50
N VAL A 2 16.67 -16.90 1.91
CA VAL A 2 16.97 -16.78 0.46
C VAL A 2 18.48 -16.66 0.29
N ALA A 3 19.05 -17.35 -0.69
CA ALA A 3 20.47 -17.23 -1.00
C ALA A 3 20.80 -15.77 -1.39
N ARG A 4 21.80 -15.15 -0.77
CA ARG A 4 22.16 -13.72 -0.96
C ARG A 4 22.30 -13.32 -2.43
N LYS A 5 22.71 -14.24 -3.32
CA LYS A 5 22.86 -14.00 -4.76
C LYS A 5 21.53 -13.81 -5.53
N LYS A 6 20.39 -14.11 -4.93
CA LYS A 6 19.05 -13.94 -5.52
C LYS A 6 18.28 -12.75 -4.93
N LEU A 7 18.89 -12.02 -3.99
CA LEU A 7 18.27 -10.86 -3.35
C LEU A 7 18.67 -9.60 -4.13
N VAL A 8 17.69 -8.87 -4.66
CA VAL A 8 17.88 -7.52 -5.18
C VAL A 8 17.55 -6.55 -4.06
N ILE A 9 18.51 -5.73 -3.64
CA ILE A 9 18.32 -4.68 -2.65
C ILE A 9 18.23 -3.36 -3.42
N LEU A 10 17.11 -2.67 -3.27
CA LEU A 10 16.89 -1.35 -3.84
C LEU A 10 17.26 -0.29 -2.81
N ASP A 11 17.96 0.75 -3.24
CA ASP A 11 18.16 1.97 -2.46
C ASP A 11 17.05 2.94 -2.83
N LEU A 12 16.08 3.10 -1.92
CA LEU A 12 14.86 3.87 -2.15
C LEU A 12 15.03 5.25 -1.52
N GLN A 13 14.86 6.29 -2.34
CA GLN A 13 14.77 7.65 -1.84
C GLN A 13 13.37 7.89 -1.28
N GLU A 14 13.29 8.54 -0.12
CA GLU A 14 12.01 8.94 0.47
C GLU A 14 11.23 9.83 -0.50
N SER A 15 9.93 9.58 -0.65
CA SER A 15 9.09 10.42 -1.49
C SER A 15 8.63 11.64 -0.69
N SER A 16 9.39 12.73 -0.81
CA SER A 16 9.05 14.02 -0.16
C SER A 16 7.62 14.46 -0.47
N ASP A 17 7.17 14.21 -1.70
CA ASP A 17 5.88 14.68 -2.21
C ASP A 17 4.72 13.88 -1.61
N LEU A 18 4.86 12.55 -1.49
CA LEU A 18 3.84 11.72 -0.83
C LEU A 18 3.76 12.01 0.67
N ARG A 19 4.92 12.19 1.32
CA ARG A 19 5.01 12.57 2.74
C ARG A 19 4.35 13.90 3.01
N ALA A 20 4.68 14.92 2.21
CA ALA A 20 4.05 16.23 2.30
C ALA A 20 2.55 16.14 2.05
N ALA A 21 2.12 15.40 1.02
CA ALA A 21 0.71 15.23 0.72
C ALA A 21 -0.06 14.63 1.90
N ILE A 22 0.45 13.61 2.57
CA ILE A 22 -0.20 13.00 3.76
C ILE A 22 -0.23 13.98 4.93
N ASN A 23 0.88 14.69 5.19
CA ASN A 23 0.96 15.68 6.26
C ASN A 23 -0.02 16.84 6.07
N ASP A 24 -0.22 17.29 4.83
CA ASP A 24 -1.18 18.34 4.48
C ASP A 24 -2.64 17.83 4.37
N GLY A 25 -2.85 16.52 4.58
CA GLY A 25 -4.15 15.88 4.47
C GLY A 25 -5.11 16.20 5.63
N PRO A 26 -6.41 15.87 5.47
CA PRO A 26 -7.45 16.10 6.48
C PRO A 26 -7.43 15.10 7.66
N ALA A 27 -6.62 14.04 7.59
CA ALA A 27 -6.52 13.03 8.65
C ALA A 27 -6.07 13.63 10.00
N SER A 28 -6.44 12.96 11.09
CA SER A 28 -6.00 13.35 12.43
C SER A 28 -4.49 13.20 12.59
N GLU A 29 -3.88 13.93 13.52
CA GLU A 29 -2.43 13.83 13.77
C GLU A 29 -1.99 12.39 14.13
N ASN A 30 -2.83 11.67 14.87
CA ASN A 30 -2.57 10.30 15.24
C ASN A 30 -2.60 9.36 14.02
N ASP A 31 -3.57 9.57 13.13
CA ASP A 31 -3.69 8.78 11.89
C ASP A 31 -2.55 9.11 10.92
N LYS A 32 -2.17 10.38 10.78
CA LYS A 32 -0.98 10.81 10.03
C LYS A 32 0.28 10.13 10.56
N SER A 33 0.49 10.15 11.87
CA SER A 33 1.66 9.50 12.48
C SER A 33 1.70 7.99 12.22
N THR A 34 0.53 7.35 12.16
CA THR A 34 0.39 5.92 11.84
C THR A 34 0.74 5.67 10.37
N MET A 35 0.15 6.45 9.44
CA MET A 35 0.45 6.37 8.02
C MET A 35 1.92 6.64 7.70
N ILE A 36 2.54 7.65 8.31
CA ILE A 36 3.94 8.01 8.05
C ILE A 36 4.88 6.86 8.43
N LYS A 37 4.60 6.12 9.51
CA LYS A 37 5.39 4.94 9.89
C LYS A 37 5.35 3.85 8.82
N ASP A 38 4.17 3.58 8.28
CA ASP A 38 3.95 2.53 7.28
C ASP A 38 4.09 3.00 5.83
N LEU A 39 4.44 4.27 5.61
CA LEU A 39 4.64 4.83 4.28
C LEU A 39 5.79 4.16 3.52
N LEU A 40 6.76 3.60 4.23
CA LEU A 40 7.85 2.82 3.62
C LEU A 40 7.32 1.62 2.81
N LEU A 41 6.17 1.03 3.20
CA LEU A 41 5.54 -0.06 2.45
C LEU A 41 4.98 0.45 1.12
N VAL A 42 4.40 1.64 1.13
CA VAL A 42 3.88 2.34 -0.07
C VAL A 42 5.03 2.73 -0.98
N GLU A 43 6.09 3.34 -0.45
CA GLU A 43 7.29 3.73 -1.21
C GLU A 43 7.94 2.49 -1.85
N ALA A 44 8.05 1.38 -1.12
CA ALA A 44 8.55 0.13 -1.66
C ALA A 44 7.65 -0.43 -2.77
N ALA A 45 6.34 -0.44 -2.57
CA ALA A 45 5.38 -0.92 -3.56
C ALA A 45 5.44 -0.11 -4.86
N ILE A 46 5.48 1.23 -4.78
CA ILE A 46 5.60 2.10 -5.96
C ILE A 46 6.88 1.80 -6.74
N ALA A 47 7.97 1.49 -6.05
CA ALA A 47 9.24 1.19 -6.70
C ALA A 47 9.34 -0.24 -7.27
N THR A 48 8.38 -1.11 -6.97
CA THR A 48 8.36 -2.50 -7.46
C THR A 48 7.20 -2.77 -8.40
N ASP A 49 6.09 -3.27 -7.85
CA ASP A 49 4.98 -3.88 -8.57
C ASP A 49 3.63 -3.41 -8.01
N GLU A 50 3.64 -2.28 -7.28
CA GLU A 50 2.48 -1.60 -6.72
C GLU A 50 1.64 -2.48 -5.78
N ARG A 51 2.26 -3.48 -5.15
CA ARG A 51 1.57 -4.45 -4.30
C ARG A 51 2.08 -4.45 -2.86
N ILE A 52 1.13 -4.52 -1.94
CA ILE A 52 1.36 -4.67 -0.51
C ILE A 52 0.55 -5.87 -0.01
N VAL A 53 1.25 -6.82 0.61
CA VAL A 53 0.64 -7.97 1.31
C VAL A 53 0.96 -7.82 2.79
N ALA A 54 0.01 -7.32 3.57
CA ALA A 54 0.22 -6.97 4.98
C ALA A 54 -1.05 -7.18 5.81
N LEU A 55 -0.89 -7.49 7.09
CA LEU A 55 -2.00 -7.78 8.01
C LEU A 55 -2.72 -6.52 8.53
N ASP A 56 -2.23 -5.33 8.19
CA ASP A 56 -2.69 -4.08 8.79
C ASP A 56 -3.89 -3.47 8.03
N ASP A 57 -5.09 -3.88 8.42
CA ASP A 57 -6.33 -3.35 7.86
C ASP A 57 -6.58 -1.88 8.25
N LYS A 58 -6.06 -1.43 9.40
CA LYS A 58 -6.26 -0.06 9.87
C LYS A 58 -5.48 0.91 9.01
N VAL A 59 -4.20 0.63 8.80
CA VAL A 59 -3.32 1.44 7.95
C VAL A 59 -3.81 1.41 6.50
N GLN A 60 -4.23 0.24 6.01
CA GLN A 60 -4.85 0.09 4.70
C GLN A 60 -6.07 1.01 4.53
N ALA A 61 -6.98 1.04 5.51
CA ALA A 61 -8.17 1.90 5.48
C ALA A 61 -7.80 3.40 5.43
N LEU A 62 -6.78 3.83 6.20
CA LEU A 62 -6.31 5.21 6.18
C LEU A 62 -5.74 5.60 4.79
N PHE A 63 -4.88 4.75 4.22
CA PHE A 63 -4.35 4.99 2.87
C PHE A 63 -5.41 4.92 1.78
N SER A 64 -6.40 4.03 1.94
CA SER A 64 -7.56 3.91 1.06
C SER A 64 -8.34 5.23 0.99
N VAL A 65 -8.64 5.85 2.13
CA VAL A 65 -9.30 7.17 2.17
C VAL A 65 -8.46 8.24 1.47
N GLU A 66 -7.17 8.33 1.79
CA GLU A 66 -6.29 9.35 1.20
C GLU A 66 -6.02 9.13 -0.30
N SER A 67 -6.17 7.91 -0.81
CA SER A 67 -6.00 7.61 -2.24
C SER A 67 -6.99 8.34 -3.16
N LYS A 68 -8.16 8.75 -2.64
CA LYS A 68 -9.11 9.61 -3.37
C LYS A 68 -8.42 10.92 -3.79
N ARG A 69 -7.59 11.48 -2.90
CA ARG A 69 -6.91 12.76 -3.07
C ARG A 69 -5.51 12.61 -3.66
N ILE A 70 -4.73 11.64 -3.19
CA ILE A 70 -3.32 11.45 -3.55
C ILE A 70 -3.23 10.48 -4.74
N PRO A 71 -2.90 10.95 -5.97
CA PRO A 71 -2.92 10.09 -7.15
C PRO A 71 -1.96 8.91 -7.06
N GLY A 72 -0.77 9.10 -6.46
CA GLY A 72 0.24 8.06 -6.31
C GLY A 72 -0.16 6.88 -5.42
N LEU A 73 -1.27 6.97 -4.69
CA LEU A 73 -1.80 5.86 -3.88
C LEU A 73 -2.88 5.04 -4.62
N ARG A 74 -3.43 5.55 -5.73
CA ARG A 74 -4.67 5.01 -6.31
C ARG A 74 -4.52 3.58 -6.80
N ASP A 75 -3.43 3.31 -7.50
CA ASP A 75 -3.21 2.05 -8.19
C ASP A 75 -2.54 0.98 -7.30
N ILE A 76 -2.14 1.36 -6.08
CA ILE A 76 -1.55 0.43 -5.12
C ILE A 76 -2.59 -0.62 -4.72
N ILE A 77 -2.23 -1.87 -4.94
CA ILE A 77 -2.96 -3.05 -4.51
C ILE A 77 -2.54 -3.36 -3.07
N TRP A 78 -3.50 -3.42 -2.15
CA TRP A 78 -3.25 -3.83 -0.77
C TRP A 78 -4.15 -4.99 -0.42
N ILE A 79 -3.57 -6.09 0.07
CA ILE A 79 -4.34 -7.24 0.55
C ILE A 79 -3.86 -7.71 1.91
N ASN A 80 -4.81 -8.04 2.78
CA ASN A 80 -4.53 -8.77 3.98
C ASN A 80 -4.73 -10.28 3.72
N PRO A 81 -3.66 -11.10 3.80
CA PRO A 81 -3.74 -12.52 3.47
C PRO A 81 -4.55 -13.33 4.48
N VAL A 82 -4.82 -12.80 5.68
CA VAL A 82 -5.62 -13.48 6.70
C VAL A 82 -7.10 -13.31 6.41
N THR A 83 -7.53 -12.11 6.03
CA THR A 83 -8.93 -11.82 5.73
C THR A 83 -9.30 -12.23 4.30
N ASN A 84 -8.35 -12.18 3.36
CA ASN A 84 -8.55 -12.59 1.97
C ASN A 84 -7.43 -13.52 1.46
N PRO A 85 -7.37 -14.78 1.95
CA PRO A 85 -6.35 -15.74 1.53
C PRO A 85 -6.46 -16.13 0.05
N ALA A 86 -7.68 -16.26 -0.48
CA ALA A 86 -7.90 -16.61 -1.88
C ALA A 86 -7.39 -15.52 -2.83
N GLY A 87 -7.64 -14.25 -2.50
CA GLY A 87 -7.13 -13.12 -3.26
C GLY A 87 -5.62 -12.99 -3.19
N ALA A 88 -5.03 -13.21 -2.01
CA ALA A 88 -3.58 -13.20 -1.85
C ALA A 88 -2.91 -14.28 -2.73
N MET A 89 -3.49 -15.48 -2.80
CA MET A 89 -3.04 -16.55 -3.69
C MET A 89 -3.23 -16.22 -5.18
N ALA A 90 -4.31 -15.53 -5.54
CA ALA A 90 -4.54 -15.08 -6.90
C ALA A 90 -3.48 -14.07 -7.36
N LEU A 91 -3.07 -13.13 -6.49
CA LEU A 91 -1.99 -12.19 -6.76
C LEU A 91 -0.66 -12.90 -7.05
N LEU A 92 -0.30 -13.89 -6.23
CA LEU A 92 0.91 -14.69 -6.43
C LEU A 92 0.87 -15.50 -7.73
N SER A 93 -0.32 -15.95 -8.14
CA SER A 93 -0.51 -16.76 -9.34
C SER A 93 -0.63 -15.91 -10.62
N GLY A 94 -0.65 -14.58 -10.51
CA GLY A 94 -0.83 -13.66 -11.64
C GLY A 94 -2.23 -13.69 -12.26
N GLY A 95 -3.23 -14.24 -11.55
CA GLY A 95 -4.60 -14.40 -12.03
C GLY A 95 -5.58 -13.45 -11.35
N GLY A 96 -6.71 -13.17 -12.02
CA GLY A 96 -7.85 -12.45 -11.45
C GLY A 96 -7.84 -10.94 -11.68
N ASP A 97 -9.02 -10.32 -11.50
CA ASP A 97 -9.18 -8.87 -11.52
C ASP A 97 -8.66 -8.27 -10.22
N GLN A 98 -7.44 -7.72 -10.27
CA GLN A 98 -6.75 -7.14 -9.10
C GLN A 98 -7.26 -5.75 -8.77
N ARG A 99 -8.05 -5.13 -9.65
CA ARG A 99 -8.52 -3.74 -9.49
C ARG A 99 -9.39 -3.55 -8.26
N GLN A 100 -10.11 -4.60 -7.85
CA GLN A 100 -10.94 -4.58 -6.64
C GLN A 100 -10.15 -4.39 -5.34
N TRP A 101 -8.85 -4.72 -5.33
CA TRP A 101 -7.96 -4.55 -4.17
C TRP A 101 -7.10 -3.30 -4.24
N THR A 102 -7.35 -2.42 -5.23
CA THR A 102 -6.69 -1.11 -5.28
C THR A 102 -7.23 -0.23 -4.17
N LEU A 103 -6.36 0.57 -3.55
CA LEU A 103 -6.74 1.48 -2.48
C LEU A 103 -7.89 2.40 -2.89
N VAL A 104 -7.92 2.88 -4.15
CA VAL A 104 -9.02 3.72 -4.63
C VAL A 104 -10.35 2.98 -4.73
N ALA A 105 -10.35 1.69 -5.10
CA ALA A 105 -11.56 0.88 -5.15
C ALA A 105 -12.10 0.61 -3.74
N MET A 106 -11.22 0.28 -2.80
CA MET A 106 -11.55 0.00 -1.41
C MET A 106 -12.11 1.23 -0.69
N SER A 107 -11.75 2.43 -1.13
CA SER A 107 -12.20 3.70 -0.55
C SER A 107 -13.69 3.99 -0.73
N ARG A 108 -14.38 3.20 -1.58
CA ARG A 108 -15.83 3.28 -1.82
C ARG A 108 -16.65 2.44 -0.85
N GLU A 109 -16.01 1.51 -0.13
CA GLU A 109 -16.68 0.56 0.76
C GLU A 109 -16.68 1.01 2.24
N THR A 110 -16.00 2.12 2.55
CA THR A 110 -15.92 2.74 3.90
C THR A 110 -16.65 4.08 3.92
#